data_AF-A0A922SNF8-F1
#
_entry.id   AF-A0A922SNF8-F1
#
_cell.length_a   1.000
_cell.length_b   1.000
_cell.length_c   1.000
_cell.angle_alpha   90.00
_cell.angle_beta   90.00
_cell.angle_gamma   90.00
#
_symmetry.space_group_name_H-M   'P 1'
#
loop_
_entity.id
_entity.type
_entity.pdbx_description
1 polymer ?
#
loop_
_entity_poly.entity_id
_entity_poly.type
_entity_poly.pdbx_seq_one_letter_code
_entity_poly.pdbx_strand_id
1 'polypeptide(L)'
;MSWNVRATCSRQFGNKLSLIKFFFFISFTNLFACLYWAQETNIQQQTSVTDSLVQEAIENVGRDYRYENVYRKLNALPKDFKYILLWTRKDYAPFYFYGEGQRAFLENDCEQIKCYVATDRKFFGHDLTKFDAIAFNGRNMKSNDLPSIRSPHQQYIYINMESADNYPVCDKAFNGFFNWTSSYRLDSDIRCGYIVIRNKQGDIVGPNQKMLWEKKPTTIDEEYIDMSRVKNKTKAAAWFVSNCRSRSGRLSYAKGLMNALKPFNLTVDVYGKCGKSRCPTTGANNCSHLLQHDYYFYMSMENSFDEDYVTEKLLTALHNDVVPIVYGGADYTRVCMK
;
A
#
# COMPACT_ATOMS: atom_id res chain seq x y z
N MET A 1 -20.38 -31.14 -105.36
CA MET A 1 -21.55 -30.92 -104.48
C MET A 1 -21.08 -30.93 -103.03
N SER A 2 -21.28 -29.81 -102.33
CA SER A 2 -21.58 -29.65 -100.89
C SER A 2 -20.75 -30.40 -99.81
N TRP A 3 -19.93 -29.60 -99.09
CA TRP A 3 -19.52 -29.62 -97.67
C TRP A 3 -19.42 -30.93 -96.85
N ASN A 4 -18.24 -31.16 -96.23
CA ASN A 4 -18.12 -31.80 -94.90
C ASN A 4 -16.77 -31.51 -94.18
N VAL A 5 -16.82 -30.59 -93.21
CA VAL A 5 -16.39 -30.60 -91.79
C VAL A 5 -15.12 -31.36 -91.30
N ARG A 6 -14.28 -30.58 -90.56
CA ARG A 6 -13.34 -30.84 -89.41
C ARG A 6 -11.97 -31.53 -89.61
N ALA A 7 -10.89 -30.76 -89.38
CA ALA A 7 -10.16 -30.59 -88.11
C ALA A 7 -8.68 -30.22 -88.38
N THR A 8 -8.22 -29.07 -87.88
CA THR A 8 -6.80 -28.64 -87.89
C THR A 8 -6.21 -28.76 -86.48
N CYS A 9 -5.12 -29.51 -86.36
CA CYS A 9 -4.23 -29.51 -85.19
C CYS A 9 -2.96 -28.73 -85.57
N SER A 10 -2.70 -27.61 -84.91
CA SER A 10 -1.47 -26.83 -85.05
C SER A 10 -0.77 -26.75 -83.69
N ARG A 11 0.46 -27.29 -83.62
CA ARG A 11 1.38 -27.18 -82.49
C ARG A 11 1.93 -25.75 -82.42
N GLN A 12 1.67 -25.03 -81.33
CA GLN A 12 2.46 -23.86 -80.94
C GLN A 12 3.51 -24.25 -79.89
N PHE A 13 4.79 -24.06 -80.23
CA PHE A 13 5.89 -24.05 -79.28
C PHE A 13 6.06 -22.61 -78.76
N GLY A 14 5.65 -22.36 -77.51
CA GLY A 14 5.90 -21.13 -76.78
C GLY A 14 6.06 -21.43 -75.28
N ASN A 15 6.83 -20.61 -74.56
CA ASN A 15 7.01 -20.58 -73.09
C ASN A 15 7.98 -21.58 -72.43
N LYS A 16 9.29 -21.50 -72.72
CA LYS A 16 10.33 -22.02 -71.79
C LYS A 16 11.10 -20.96 -71.00
N LEU A 17 11.18 -19.70 -71.47
CA LEU A 17 11.98 -18.65 -70.82
C LEU A 17 11.28 -17.95 -69.64
N SER A 18 9.94 -17.98 -69.59
CA SER A 18 9.12 -17.34 -68.54
C SER A 18 9.08 -18.18 -67.25
N LEU A 19 9.04 -19.51 -67.36
CA LEU A 19 8.99 -20.41 -66.21
C LEU A 19 10.26 -20.35 -65.35
N ILE A 20 11.43 -20.26 -65.99
CA ILE A 20 12.73 -20.24 -65.29
C ILE A 20 12.86 -18.98 -64.43
N LYS A 21 12.45 -17.80 -64.97
CA LYS A 21 12.47 -16.54 -64.22
C LYS A 21 11.52 -16.55 -63.01
N PHE A 22 10.36 -17.21 -63.14
CA PHE A 22 9.41 -17.37 -62.05
C PHE A 22 9.94 -18.29 -60.93
N PHE A 23 10.58 -19.40 -61.30
CA PHE A 23 11.23 -20.30 -60.34
C PHE A 23 12.38 -19.63 -59.59
N PHE A 24 13.22 -18.84 -60.26
CA PHE A 24 14.27 -18.08 -59.59
C PHE A 24 13.71 -17.02 -58.64
N PHE A 25 12.62 -16.33 -59.01
CA PHE A 25 11.98 -15.35 -58.14
C PHE A 25 11.43 -15.99 -56.86
N ILE A 26 10.71 -17.11 -56.97
CA ILE A 26 10.18 -17.85 -55.81
C ILE A 26 11.31 -18.40 -54.92
N SER A 27 12.38 -18.92 -55.52
CA SER A 27 13.53 -19.42 -54.76
C SER A 27 14.21 -18.30 -53.99
N PHE A 28 14.35 -17.12 -54.59
CA PHE A 28 14.94 -15.95 -53.95
C PHE A 28 14.06 -15.44 -52.80
N THR A 29 12.74 -15.30 -53.01
CA THR A 29 11.84 -14.84 -51.93
C THR A 29 11.83 -15.80 -50.73
N ASN A 30 11.91 -17.11 -50.97
CA ASN A 30 12.01 -18.10 -49.89
C ASN A 30 13.35 -18.02 -49.15
N LEU A 31 14.45 -17.76 -49.85
CA LEU A 31 15.76 -17.56 -49.22
C LEU A 31 15.76 -16.33 -48.31
N PHE A 32 15.20 -15.20 -48.76
CA PHE A 32 15.09 -13.99 -47.94
C PHE A 32 14.17 -14.20 -46.73
N ALA A 33 13.05 -14.90 -46.89
CA ALA A 33 12.17 -15.24 -45.77
C ALA A 33 12.88 -16.13 -44.74
N CYS A 34 13.67 -17.12 -45.19
CA CYS A 34 14.47 -17.96 -44.30
C CYS A 34 15.57 -17.19 -43.57
N LEU A 35 16.29 -16.30 -44.28
CA LEU A 35 17.33 -15.46 -43.66
C LEU A 35 16.75 -14.49 -42.64
N TYR A 36 15.59 -13.88 -42.95
CA TYR A 36 14.88 -13.02 -42.02
C TYR A 36 14.41 -13.78 -40.77
N TRP A 37 13.82 -14.96 -40.94
CA TRP A 37 13.42 -15.82 -39.82
C TRP A 37 14.61 -16.26 -38.97
N ALA A 38 15.74 -16.62 -39.59
CA ALA A 38 16.95 -17.02 -38.88
C ALA A 38 17.58 -15.86 -38.09
N GLN A 39 17.48 -14.63 -38.60
CA GLN A 39 17.93 -13.43 -37.90
C GLN A 39 17.04 -13.12 -36.70
N GLU A 40 15.72 -13.20 -36.86
CA GLU A 40 14.77 -12.91 -35.78
C GLU A 40 14.88 -13.93 -34.63
N THR A 41 15.04 -15.22 -34.94
CA THR A 41 15.23 -16.25 -33.91
C THR A 41 16.54 -16.09 -33.15
N ASN A 42 17.62 -15.68 -33.82
CA ASN A 42 18.91 -15.45 -33.18
C ASN A 42 18.85 -14.23 -32.24
N ILE A 43 18.17 -13.15 -32.65
CA ILE A 43 17.92 -11.98 -31.79
C ILE A 43 17.14 -12.40 -30.55
N GLN A 44 16.02 -13.11 -30.71
CA GLN A 44 15.19 -13.59 -29.60
C GLN A 44 15.99 -14.47 -28.62
N GLN A 45 16.81 -15.38 -29.13
CA GLN A 45 17.64 -16.26 -28.33
C GLN A 45 18.70 -15.48 -27.55
N GLN A 46 19.34 -14.48 -28.17
CA GLN A 46 20.34 -13.62 -27.52
C GLN A 46 19.72 -12.74 -26.42
N THR A 47 18.53 -12.17 -26.63
CA THR A 47 17.78 -11.47 -25.55
C THR A 47 17.46 -12.41 -24.39
N SER A 48 16.96 -13.62 -24.66
CA SER A 48 16.59 -14.57 -23.60
C SER A 48 17.77 -15.02 -22.74
N VAL A 49 18.94 -15.22 -23.35
CA VAL A 49 20.18 -15.58 -22.64
C VAL A 49 20.67 -14.38 -21.81
N THR A 50 20.63 -13.16 -22.36
CA THR A 50 21.05 -11.95 -21.64
C THR A 50 20.16 -11.68 -20.44
N ASP A 51 18.84 -11.81 -20.59
CA ASP A 51 17.87 -11.63 -19.50
C ASP A 51 18.05 -12.68 -18.40
N SER A 52 18.34 -13.95 -18.77
CA SER A 52 18.62 -15.00 -17.78
C SER A 52 19.89 -14.74 -16.98
N LEU A 53 20.95 -14.23 -17.62
CA LEU A 53 22.22 -13.91 -16.98
C LEU A 53 22.11 -12.68 -16.07
N VAL A 54 21.34 -11.69 -16.49
CA VAL A 54 21.02 -10.51 -15.66
C VAL A 54 20.20 -10.94 -14.44
N GLN A 55 19.20 -11.80 -14.62
CA GLN A 55 18.38 -12.27 -13.51
C GLN A 55 19.18 -13.15 -12.54
N GLU A 56 20.05 -14.02 -13.03
CA GLU A 56 20.97 -14.81 -12.22
C GLU A 56 21.95 -13.91 -11.45
N ALA A 57 22.49 -12.86 -12.09
CA ALA A 57 23.34 -11.87 -11.42
C ALA A 57 22.59 -11.13 -10.31
N ILE A 58 21.34 -10.71 -10.55
CA ILE A 58 20.48 -10.07 -9.53
C ILE A 58 20.19 -11.04 -8.37
N GLU A 59 19.89 -12.30 -8.65
CA GLU A 59 19.63 -13.32 -7.63
C GLU A 59 20.88 -13.67 -6.81
N ASN A 60 22.06 -13.68 -7.44
CA ASN A 60 23.33 -13.93 -6.77
C ASN A 60 23.75 -12.74 -5.89
N VAL A 61 23.59 -11.50 -6.37
CA VAL A 61 23.78 -10.29 -5.55
C VAL A 61 22.76 -10.24 -4.39
N GLY A 62 21.50 -10.62 -4.66
CA GLY A 62 20.45 -10.72 -3.62
C GLY A 62 20.69 -11.86 -2.61
N ARG A 63 21.50 -12.87 -2.95
CA ARG A 63 21.96 -13.90 -2.01
C ARG A 63 23.10 -13.40 -1.12
N ASP A 64 24.06 -12.65 -1.66
CA ASP A 64 25.16 -12.06 -0.87
C ASP A 64 24.67 -11.05 0.17
N TYR A 65 23.67 -10.22 -0.16
CA TYR A 65 23.08 -9.28 0.81
C TYR A 65 22.36 -9.97 1.99
N ARG A 66 21.86 -11.19 1.83
CA ARG A 66 21.29 -11.97 2.94
C ARG A 66 22.36 -12.45 3.93
N TYR A 67 23.63 -12.52 3.53
CA TYR A 67 24.74 -12.94 4.38
C TYR A 67 25.40 -11.79 5.16
N GLU A 68 25.34 -10.53 4.68
CA GLU A 68 25.88 -9.38 5.41
C GLU A 68 25.20 -9.16 6.78
N ASN A 69 23.90 -9.45 6.90
CA ASN A 69 23.17 -9.35 8.16
C ASN A 69 23.50 -10.47 9.17
N VAL A 70 24.18 -11.54 8.74
CA VAL A 70 24.47 -12.72 9.57
C VAL A 70 25.86 -12.66 10.22
N TYR A 71 26.79 -11.81 9.71
CA TYR A 71 28.19 -11.82 10.16
C TYR A 71 28.85 -10.46 10.41
N ARG A 72 28.13 -9.42 10.84
CA ARG A 72 28.81 -8.33 11.58
C ARG A 72 29.23 -8.88 12.95
N LYS A 73 30.51 -9.22 13.10
CA LYS A 73 31.11 -9.44 14.44
C LYS A 73 30.69 -8.28 15.34
N LEU A 74 30.05 -8.58 16.47
CA LEU A 74 29.62 -7.63 17.50
C LEU A 74 30.66 -6.55 17.84
N ASN A 75 31.94 -6.88 17.72
CA ASN A 75 33.06 -5.97 18.02
C ASN A 75 33.37 -4.95 16.91
N ALA A 76 32.74 -5.06 15.74
CA ALA A 76 32.91 -4.14 14.60
C ALA A 76 31.68 -3.25 14.36
N LEU A 77 30.73 -3.24 15.29
CA LEU A 77 29.56 -2.37 15.22
C LEU A 77 29.97 -0.90 15.43
N PRO A 78 29.50 0.03 14.57
CA PRO A 78 29.86 1.45 14.70
C PRO A 78 29.40 2.03 16.05
N LYS A 79 30.33 2.59 16.82
CA LYS A 79 30.02 3.16 18.14
C LYS A 79 29.23 4.46 18.08
N ASP A 80 29.20 5.11 16.93
CA ASP A 80 28.49 6.37 16.70
C ASP A 80 27.04 6.17 16.24
N PHE A 81 26.56 4.93 16.17
CA PHE A 81 25.18 4.61 15.83
C PHE A 81 24.27 4.62 17.05
N LYS A 82 23.01 4.95 16.81
CA LYS A 82 21.90 4.73 17.75
C LYS A 82 21.26 3.37 17.52
N TYR A 83 21.18 2.57 18.57
CA TYR A 83 20.62 1.22 18.52
C TYR A 83 19.23 1.19 19.13
N ILE A 84 18.26 0.76 18.33
CA ILE A 84 16.84 0.72 18.69
C ILE A 84 16.39 -0.74 18.69
N LEU A 85 15.96 -1.25 19.84
CA LEU A 85 15.41 -2.60 19.97
C LEU A 85 13.89 -2.55 19.85
N LEU A 86 13.33 -3.32 18.92
CA LEU A 86 11.91 -3.67 18.94
C LEU A 86 11.72 -4.83 19.93
N TRP A 87 11.30 -4.53 21.15
CA TRP A 87 11.24 -5.52 22.24
C TRP A 87 10.19 -6.58 21.99
N THR A 88 9.02 -6.16 21.53
CA THR A 88 7.89 -7.04 21.24
C THR A 88 7.88 -7.47 19.77
N ARG A 89 6.96 -8.38 19.42
CA ARG A 89 6.98 -9.00 18.09
C ARG A 89 6.81 -7.97 16.97
N LYS A 90 7.65 -8.08 15.94
CA LYS A 90 7.69 -7.15 14.80
C LYS A 90 6.58 -7.33 13.78
N ASP A 91 5.78 -8.40 13.86
CA ASP A 91 4.71 -8.71 12.91
C ASP A 91 3.44 -7.85 13.08
N TYR A 92 3.42 -6.91 14.03
CA TYR A 92 2.29 -6.02 14.30
C TYR A 92 2.61 -4.60 13.86
N ALA A 93 1.63 -3.90 13.27
CA ALA A 93 1.77 -2.47 12.99
C ALA A 93 2.02 -1.68 14.30
N PRO A 94 2.90 -0.67 14.32
CA PRO A 94 3.69 -0.19 13.17
C PRO A 94 5.04 -0.90 12.97
N PHE A 95 5.41 -1.88 13.80
CA PHE A 95 6.77 -2.44 13.81
C PHE A 95 7.18 -3.10 12.50
N TYR A 96 6.25 -3.74 11.78
CA TYR A 96 6.62 -4.35 10.49
C TYR A 96 7.00 -3.32 9.43
N PHE A 97 6.62 -2.03 9.60
CA PHE A 97 7.06 -0.95 8.71
C PHE A 97 8.46 -0.44 9.03
N TYR A 98 8.97 -0.69 10.25
CA TYR A 98 10.26 -0.15 10.70
C TYR A 98 11.47 -0.91 10.15
N GLY A 99 11.26 -2.05 9.49
CA GLY A 99 12.35 -2.84 8.92
C GLY A 99 13.35 -3.35 9.97
N GLU A 100 14.55 -3.66 9.53
CA GLU A 100 15.64 -4.16 10.37
C GLU A 100 16.99 -3.65 9.85
N GLY A 101 17.92 -3.40 10.77
CA GLY A 101 19.24 -2.85 10.50
C GLY A 101 19.23 -1.36 10.17
N GLN A 102 20.31 -0.92 9.52
CA GLN A 102 20.45 0.46 9.04
C GLN A 102 19.61 0.73 7.78
N ARG A 103 19.37 -0.31 6.96
CA ARG A 103 18.62 -0.21 5.70
C ARG A 103 17.23 0.40 5.90
N ALA A 104 16.61 0.15 7.06
CA ALA A 104 15.37 0.80 7.47
C ALA A 104 15.39 2.33 7.32
N PHE A 105 16.51 2.98 7.65
CA PHE A 105 16.64 4.44 7.57
C PHE A 105 16.99 4.92 6.16
N LEU A 106 17.78 4.13 5.44
CA LEU A 106 18.20 4.44 4.07
C LEU A 106 17.03 4.34 3.09
N GLU A 107 16.18 3.32 3.20
CA GLU A 107 15.04 3.11 2.30
C GLU A 107 13.88 4.07 2.55
N ASN A 108 13.84 4.69 3.73
CA ASN A 108 12.81 5.67 4.09
C ASN A 108 13.33 7.12 3.99
N ASP A 109 14.45 7.35 3.29
CA ASP A 109 15.06 8.67 3.08
C ASP A 109 15.16 9.51 4.37
N CYS A 110 15.53 8.86 5.48
CA CYS A 110 15.61 9.52 6.78
C CYS A 110 16.79 10.49 6.84
N GLU A 111 16.58 11.67 7.44
CA GLU A 111 17.67 12.63 7.69
C GLU A 111 18.78 12.04 8.58
N GLN A 112 18.39 11.21 9.55
CA GLN A 112 19.31 10.54 10.47
C GLN A 112 19.48 9.06 10.08
N ILE A 113 20.62 8.76 9.45
CA ILE A 113 20.93 7.40 8.95
C ILE A 113 21.86 6.60 9.85
N LYS A 114 22.42 7.21 10.90
CA LYS A 114 23.30 6.55 11.88
C LYS A 114 22.49 5.85 12.97
N CYS A 115 21.53 5.05 12.53
CA CYS A 115 20.61 4.32 13.39
C CYS A 115 20.54 2.86 12.94
N TYR A 116 20.23 1.97 13.88
CA TYR A 116 20.11 0.54 13.62
C TYR A 116 18.93 -0.05 14.37
N VAL A 117 17.98 -0.63 13.64
CA VAL A 117 16.85 -1.37 14.24
C VAL A 117 17.26 -2.81 14.48
N ALA A 118 17.17 -3.28 15.72
CA ALA A 118 17.37 -4.68 16.08
C ALA A 118 16.03 -5.32 16.50
N THR A 119 15.85 -6.59 16.15
CA THR A 119 14.66 -7.37 16.56
C THR A 119 15.01 -8.56 17.45
N ASP A 120 16.31 -8.85 17.59
CA ASP A 120 16.83 -9.84 18.53
C ASP A 120 17.28 -9.18 19.84
N ARG A 121 16.69 -9.59 20.96
CA ARG A 121 17.07 -9.13 22.31
C ARG A 121 18.48 -9.57 22.70
N LYS A 122 19.03 -10.58 22.01
CA LYS A 122 20.39 -11.08 22.21
C LYS A 122 21.42 -10.42 21.30
N PHE A 123 21.03 -9.42 20.50
CA PHE A 123 21.91 -8.74 19.55
C PHE A 123 23.23 -8.27 20.17
N PHE A 124 23.21 -7.83 21.44
CA PHE A 124 24.39 -7.44 22.22
C PHE A 124 24.87 -8.50 23.23
N GLY A 125 24.66 -9.78 22.96
CA GLY A 125 25.02 -10.85 23.90
C GLY A 125 24.24 -10.77 25.22
N HIS A 126 22.95 -10.44 25.14
CA HIS A 126 22.04 -10.18 26.26
C HIS A 126 22.25 -8.86 27.03
N ASP A 127 23.25 -8.06 26.68
CA ASP A 127 23.44 -6.74 27.27
C ASP A 127 22.47 -5.71 26.69
N LEU A 128 21.29 -5.63 27.31
CA LEU A 128 20.25 -4.67 26.92
C LEU A 128 20.67 -3.22 27.13
N THR A 129 21.67 -2.94 27.96
CA THR A 129 22.10 -1.58 28.28
C THR A 129 22.81 -0.89 27.12
N LYS A 130 23.12 -1.62 26.03
CA LYS A 130 23.73 -1.06 24.82
C LYS A 130 22.73 -0.49 23.81
N PHE A 131 21.44 -0.70 24.02
CA PHE A 131 20.41 -0.07 23.18
C PHE A 131 20.08 1.33 23.68
N ASP A 132 20.13 2.33 22.80
CA ASP A 132 19.71 3.70 23.13
C ASP A 132 18.19 3.80 23.32
N ALA A 133 17.41 3.00 22.58
CA ALA A 133 15.96 2.96 22.74
C ALA A 133 15.42 1.53 22.70
N ILE A 134 14.35 1.29 23.47
CA ILE A 134 13.61 0.03 23.48
C ILE A 134 12.13 0.34 23.25
N ALA A 135 11.60 -0.10 22.12
CA ALA A 135 10.23 0.14 21.71
C ALA A 135 9.32 -1.06 21.99
N PHE A 136 8.12 -0.78 22.49
CA PHE A 136 7.11 -1.77 22.86
C PHE A 136 5.83 -1.54 22.08
N ASN A 137 5.37 -2.54 21.33
CA ASN A 137 4.10 -2.45 20.63
C ASN A 137 2.94 -2.68 21.61
N GLY A 138 2.09 -1.67 21.78
CA GLY A 138 1.00 -1.68 22.75
C GLY A 138 -0.04 -2.79 22.54
N ARG A 139 -0.13 -3.36 21.32
CA ARG A 139 -1.08 -4.44 21.01
C ARG A 139 -0.65 -5.80 21.56
N ASN A 140 0.65 -6.00 21.77
CA ASN A 140 1.21 -7.33 22.04
C ASN A 140 2.24 -7.36 23.18
N MET A 141 2.52 -6.22 23.82
CA MET A 141 3.32 -6.17 25.04
C MET A 141 2.63 -6.90 26.20
N LYS A 142 3.43 -7.47 27.11
CA LYS A 142 2.95 -8.21 28.28
C LYS A 142 3.70 -7.75 29.52
N SER A 143 3.00 -7.62 30.64
CA SER A 143 3.60 -7.17 31.90
C SER A 143 4.61 -8.15 32.47
N ASN A 144 4.49 -9.45 32.15
CA ASN A 144 5.46 -10.47 32.52
C ASN A 144 6.66 -10.60 31.56
N ASP A 145 6.72 -9.76 30.51
CA ASP A 145 7.78 -9.75 29.51
C ASP A 145 8.34 -8.33 29.37
N LEU A 146 8.99 -7.86 30.43
CA LEU A 146 9.66 -6.57 30.50
C LEU A 146 11.16 -6.76 30.76
N PRO A 147 12.04 -5.89 30.22
CA PRO A 147 13.45 -5.87 30.60
C PRO A 147 13.63 -5.78 32.12
N SER A 148 14.44 -6.67 32.68
CA SER A 148 14.77 -6.67 34.11
C SER A 148 15.82 -5.63 34.49
N ILE A 149 16.57 -5.12 33.51
CA ILE A 149 17.63 -4.14 33.67
C ILE A 149 17.37 -2.99 32.72
N ARG A 150 17.58 -1.77 33.21
CA ARG A 150 17.43 -0.52 32.47
C ARG A 150 18.56 0.43 32.84
N SER A 151 19.21 1.03 31.84
CA SER A 151 20.20 2.08 32.04
C SER A 151 19.57 3.48 31.89
N PRO A 152 20.04 4.53 32.61
CA PRO A 152 19.44 5.86 32.59
C PRO A 152 19.42 6.56 31.22
N HIS A 153 20.33 6.19 30.32
CA HIS A 153 20.37 6.76 28.96
C HIS A 153 19.32 6.15 28.02
N GLN A 154 18.69 5.03 28.41
CA GLN A 154 17.78 4.30 27.54
C GLN A 154 16.39 4.91 27.54
N GLN A 155 15.88 5.10 26.33
CA GLN A 155 14.54 5.59 26.11
C GLN A 155 13.56 4.45 25.86
N TYR A 156 12.60 4.28 26.76
CA TYR A 156 11.58 3.24 26.66
C TYR A 156 10.33 3.86 26.03
N ILE A 157 9.95 3.34 24.86
CA ILE A 157 8.94 3.96 24.00
C ILE A 157 7.73 3.03 23.89
N TYR A 158 6.59 3.50 24.37
CA TYR A 158 5.30 2.86 24.09
C TYR A 158 4.85 3.25 22.68
N ILE A 159 4.58 2.29 21.81
CA ILE A 159 4.16 2.54 20.44
C ILE A 159 2.85 1.82 20.16
N ASN A 160 1.80 2.54 19.77
CA ASN A 160 0.52 1.93 19.41
C ASN A 160 -0.26 2.78 18.41
N MET A 161 -0.70 2.15 17.32
CA MET A 161 -1.59 2.78 16.34
C MET A 161 -3.06 2.40 16.54
N GLU A 162 -3.36 1.40 17.38
CA GLU A 162 -4.74 0.99 17.64
C GLU A 162 -5.31 1.73 18.84
N SER A 163 -6.62 2.01 18.81
CA SER A 163 -7.34 2.68 19.89
C SER A 163 -7.09 2.08 21.28
N ALA A 164 -6.96 2.94 22.29
CA ALA A 164 -6.82 2.58 23.69
C ALA A 164 -8.11 1.93 24.25
N ASP A 165 -9.27 2.21 23.65
CA ASP A 165 -10.50 1.48 23.96
C ASP A 165 -10.38 0.00 23.53
N ASN A 166 -9.77 -0.29 22.37
CA ASN A 166 -9.58 -1.68 21.93
C ASN A 166 -8.41 -2.39 22.64
N TYR A 167 -7.31 -1.67 22.89
CA TYR A 167 -6.08 -2.19 23.47
C TYR A 167 -5.66 -1.37 24.71
N PRO A 168 -6.44 -1.43 25.80
CA PRO A 168 -6.15 -0.64 26.99
C PRO A 168 -4.94 -1.19 27.75
N VAL A 169 -4.12 -0.28 28.29
CA VAL A 169 -2.95 -0.61 29.11
C VAL A 169 -3.33 -0.46 30.58
N CYS A 170 -3.90 -1.52 31.16
CA CYS A 170 -4.46 -1.47 32.53
C CYS A 170 -3.56 -2.09 33.62
N ASP A 171 -2.47 -2.76 33.24
CA ASP A 171 -1.59 -3.41 34.22
C ASP A 171 -0.68 -2.36 34.89
N LYS A 172 -0.66 -2.37 36.23
CA LYS A 172 0.14 -1.44 37.04
C LYS A 172 1.64 -1.58 36.79
N ALA A 173 2.10 -2.71 36.26
CA ALA A 173 3.50 -2.91 35.87
C ALA A 173 3.98 -1.89 34.82
N PHE A 174 3.06 -1.29 34.06
CA PHE A 174 3.38 -0.27 33.06
C PHE A 174 3.38 1.17 33.62
N ASN A 175 2.98 1.37 34.88
CA ASN A 175 2.92 2.71 35.48
C ASN A 175 4.33 3.30 35.60
N GLY A 176 4.56 4.45 34.94
CA GLY A 176 5.87 5.12 34.94
C GLY A 176 6.97 4.33 34.21
N PHE A 177 6.61 3.31 33.43
CA PHE A 177 7.59 2.43 32.79
C PHE A 177 8.18 3.04 31.51
N PHE A 178 7.36 3.66 30.68
CA PHE A 178 7.77 4.32 29.44
C PHE A 178 8.15 5.77 29.71
N ASN A 179 9.15 6.30 29.01
CA ASN A 179 9.37 7.76 28.99
C ASN A 179 8.83 8.46 27.76
N TRP A 180 8.62 7.77 26.63
CA TRP A 180 7.95 8.37 25.47
C TRP A 180 6.77 7.53 25.02
N THR A 181 5.80 8.22 24.45
CA THR A 181 4.63 7.69 23.78
C THR A 181 4.70 7.99 22.29
N SER A 182 4.35 7.00 21.48
CA SER A 182 4.19 7.17 20.05
C SER A 182 2.88 6.57 19.59
N SER A 183 1.90 7.42 19.28
CA SER A 183 0.55 6.99 18.91
C SER A 183 -0.19 8.02 18.05
N TYR A 184 -1.44 7.70 17.71
CA TYR A 184 -2.37 8.59 17.00
C TYR A 184 -2.88 9.75 17.87
N ARG A 185 -2.54 9.79 19.17
CA ARG A 185 -2.88 10.89 20.08
C ARG A 185 -2.06 12.15 19.79
N LEU A 186 -2.72 13.31 19.78
CA LEU A 186 -2.06 14.57 19.41
C LEU A 186 -1.11 15.08 20.50
N ASP A 187 -1.18 14.52 21.71
CA ASP A 187 -0.27 14.78 22.83
C ASP A 187 0.86 13.74 22.98
N SER A 188 1.02 12.80 22.05
CA SER A 188 2.15 11.87 22.08
C SER A 188 3.49 12.55 21.78
N ASP A 189 4.55 12.11 22.45
CA ASP A 189 5.92 12.62 22.26
C ASP A 189 6.40 12.46 20.81
N ILE A 190 6.02 11.35 20.17
CA ILE A 190 6.33 11.05 18.77
C ILE A 190 5.02 10.75 18.03
N ARG A 191 4.61 11.63 17.11
CA ARG A 191 3.39 11.45 16.34
C ARG A 191 3.43 10.17 15.48
N CYS A 192 2.48 9.26 15.70
CA CYS A 192 2.31 8.04 14.90
C CYS A 192 0.82 7.82 14.58
N GLY A 193 0.30 8.65 13.67
CA GLY A 193 -1.08 8.58 13.20
C GLY A 193 -1.20 8.10 11.75
N TYR A 194 -2.42 7.83 11.32
CA TYR A 194 -2.71 7.42 9.93
C TYR A 194 -2.77 8.59 8.94
N ILE A 195 -2.85 9.82 9.44
CA ILE A 195 -3.16 11.01 8.64
C ILE A 195 -2.14 12.10 8.93
N VAL A 196 -1.65 12.71 7.86
CA VAL A 196 -0.84 13.92 7.85
C VAL A 196 -1.53 14.91 6.92
N ILE A 197 -1.60 16.18 7.33
CA ILE A 197 -2.18 17.27 6.56
C ILE A 197 -1.05 18.12 6.02
N ARG A 198 -1.02 18.34 4.71
CA ARG A 198 -0.03 19.19 4.05
C ARG A 198 -0.69 20.43 3.44
N ASN A 199 0.00 21.56 3.50
CA ASN A 199 -0.41 22.76 2.76
C ASN A 199 -0.06 22.62 1.26
N LYS A 200 -0.35 23.65 0.47
CA LYS A 200 -0.05 23.67 -0.98
C LYS A 200 1.45 23.61 -1.29
N GLN A 201 2.29 24.02 -0.35
CA GLN A 201 3.75 24.00 -0.45
C GLN A 201 4.33 22.62 -0.09
N GLY A 202 3.52 21.72 0.45
CA GLY A 202 3.92 20.39 0.88
C GLY A 202 4.34 20.30 2.35
N ASP A 203 4.32 21.40 3.10
CA ASP A 203 4.68 21.42 4.52
C ASP A 203 3.62 20.72 5.36
N ILE A 204 4.04 20.00 6.40
CA ILE A 204 3.13 19.35 7.35
C ILE A 204 2.54 20.43 8.28
N VAL A 205 1.22 20.61 8.21
CA VAL A 205 0.48 21.62 8.99
C VAL A 205 -0.51 21.01 9.99
N GLY A 206 -0.63 19.69 10.03
CA GLY A 206 -1.48 19.00 11.01
C GLY A 206 -1.57 17.49 10.79
N PRO A 207 -2.49 16.81 11.50
CA PRO A 207 -3.42 17.38 12.49
C PRO A 207 -2.70 17.92 13.74
N ASN A 208 -3.29 18.95 14.36
CA ASN A 208 -2.77 19.60 15.57
C ASN A 208 -3.88 19.73 16.62
N GLN A 209 -3.54 19.76 17.91
CA GLN A 209 -4.53 19.98 19.00
C GLN A 209 -5.33 21.26 18.77
N LYS A 210 -4.65 22.32 18.32
CA LYS A 210 -5.25 23.55 17.80
C LYS A 210 -4.98 23.63 16.31
N MET A 211 -5.93 23.13 15.52
CA MET A 211 -5.82 23.18 14.06
C MET A 211 -6.12 24.58 13.54
N LEU A 212 -5.22 25.12 12.70
CA LEU A 212 -5.39 26.40 12.02
C LEU A 212 -5.55 26.13 10.53
N TRP A 213 -6.81 26.16 10.06
CA TRP A 213 -7.10 26.04 8.65
C TRP A 213 -6.84 27.36 7.93
N GLU A 214 -6.27 27.28 6.73
CA GLU A 214 -6.29 28.42 5.80
C GLU A 214 -7.74 28.88 5.60
N LYS A 215 -7.96 30.17 5.35
CA LYS A 215 -9.32 30.63 5.06
C LYS A 215 -9.82 29.92 3.81
N LYS A 216 -11.06 29.41 3.84
CA LYS A 216 -11.70 28.87 2.63
C LYS A 216 -11.58 29.90 1.52
N PRO A 217 -11.10 29.52 0.32
CA PRO A 217 -11.21 30.40 -0.82
C PRO A 217 -12.69 30.75 -1.01
N THR A 218 -12.96 32.03 -1.26
CA THR A 218 -14.34 32.54 -1.44
C THR A 218 -15.01 31.97 -2.69
N THR A 219 -14.22 31.39 -3.59
CA THR A 219 -14.66 30.73 -4.81
C THR A 219 -14.08 29.32 -4.84
N ILE A 220 -14.94 28.34 -5.11
CA ILE A 220 -14.50 26.99 -5.48
C ILE A 220 -13.86 27.12 -6.87
N ASP A 221 -12.68 26.55 -7.07
CA ASP A 221 -12.09 26.51 -8.40
C ASP A 221 -13.04 25.74 -9.32
N GLU A 222 -13.44 26.35 -10.44
CA GLU A 222 -14.34 25.71 -11.40
C GLU A 222 -13.75 24.41 -11.95
N GLU A 223 -12.42 24.28 -11.94
CA GLU A 223 -11.70 23.05 -12.29
C GLU A 223 -12.07 21.85 -11.39
N TYR A 224 -12.42 22.10 -10.12
CA TYR A 224 -12.83 21.04 -9.19
C TYR A 224 -14.32 20.66 -9.31
N ILE A 225 -15.12 21.41 -10.08
CA ILE A 225 -16.55 21.16 -10.27
C ILE A 225 -16.75 20.27 -11.50
N ASP A 226 -16.58 18.97 -11.30
CA ASP A 226 -16.89 17.97 -12.32
C ASP A 226 -18.19 17.22 -12.00
N MET A 227 -19.30 17.71 -12.57
CA MET A 227 -20.62 17.10 -12.41
C MET A 227 -20.70 15.68 -12.95
N SER A 228 -19.78 15.25 -13.83
CA SER A 228 -19.75 13.87 -14.33
C SER A 228 -19.47 12.87 -13.21
N ARG A 229 -18.76 13.29 -12.16
CA ARG A 229 -18.46 12.46 -10.97
C ARG A 229 -19.70 12.14 -10.13
N VAL A 230 -20.76 12.93 -10.25
CA VAL A 230 -21.98 12.76 -9.45
C VAL A 230 -23.15 12.25 -10.29
N LYS A 231 -23.18 12.59 -11.58
CA LYS A 231 -24.32 12.34 -12.48
C LYS A 231 -24.76 10.87 -12.54
N ASN A 232 -23.82 9.94 -12.45
CA ASN A 232 -24.09 8.50 -12.59
C ASN A 232 -24.24 7.76 -11.26
N LYS A 233 -24.00 8.43 -10.13
CA LYS A 233 -24.11 7.81 -8.81
C LYS A 233 -25.58 7.51 -8.51
N THR A 234 -25.87 6.31 -8.02
CA THR A 234 -27.26 5.89 -7.72
C THR A 234 -27.41 5.32 -6.31
N LYS A 235 -26.31 4.95 -5.66
CA LYS A 235 -26.30 4.32 -4.35
C LYS A 235 -25.86 5.32 -3.28
N ALA A 236 -26.50 5.30 -2.12
CA ALA A 236 -26.19 6.28 -1.08
C ALA A 236 -24.80 6.07 -0.50
N ALA A 237 -24.53 4.92 0.11
CA ALA A 237 -23.23 4.72 0.77
C ALA A 237 -22.64 3.32 0.59
N ALA A 238 -21.33 3.23 0.57
CA ALA A 238 -20.60 1.98 0.70
C ALA A 238 -19.92 1.90 2.06
N TRP A 239 -19.80 0.69 2.61
CA TRP A 239 -19.08 0.45 3.84
C TRP A 239 -18.20 -0.80 3.75
N PHE A 240 -16.88 -0.62 3.80
CA PHE A 240 -15.93 -1.72 3.77
C PHE A 240 -15.53 -2.12 5.19
N VAL A 241 -15.92 -3.32 5.62
CA VAL A 241 -15.77 -3.73 7.00
C VAL A 241 -15.57 -5.24 7.17
N SER A 242 -14.60 -5.58 8.01
CA SER A 242 -14.28 -6.97 8.39
C SER A 242 -14.44 -7.25 9.89
N ASN A 243 -14.42 -6.22 10.75
CA ASN A 243 -14.70 -6.34 12.18
C ASN A 243 -16.16 -5.94 12.47
N CYS A 244 -17.00 -6.96 12.68
CA CYS A 244 -18.46 -6.82 12.85
C CYS A 244 -18.87 -6.59 14.31
N ARG A 245 -17.98 -6.88 15.26
CA ARG A 245 -18.20 -6.76 16.69
C ARG A 245 -17.24 -5.73 17.25
N SER A 246 -17.48 -4.47 16.89
CA SER A 246 -16.66 -3.35 17.32
C SER A 246 -17.29 -2.63 18.51
N ARG A 247 -16.46 -2.05 19.39
CA ARG A 247 -16.91 -1.33 20.59
C ARG A 247 -17.73 -0.10 20.27
N SER A 248 -17.50 0.52 19.11
CA SER A 248 -18.27 1.69 18.64
C SER A 248 -19.76 1.42 18.33
N GLY A 249 -20.19 0.16 18.22
CA GLY A 249 -21.57 -0.17 17.85
C GLY A 249 -21.93 0.19 16.39
N ARG A 250 -20.95 0.51 15.55
CA ARG A 250 -21.13 0.99 14.16
C ARG A 250 -21.97 0.09 13.26
N LEU A 251 -22.04 -1.22 13.53
CA LEU A 251 -22.90 -2.14 12.79
C LEU A 251 -24.39 -1.84 13.01
N SER A 252 -24.77 -1.49 14.24
CA SER A 252 -26.15 -1.09 14.56
C SER A 252 -26.49 0.24 13.90
N TYR A 253 -25.55 1.20 13.91
CA TYR A 253 -25.69 2.47 13.20
C TYR A 253 -25.93 2.24 11.69
N ALA A 254 -25.09 1.42 11.03
CA ALA A 254 -25.26 1.10 9.61
C ALA A 254 -26.63 0.48 9.30
N LYS A 255 -27.11 -0.47 10.13
CA LYS A 255 -28.44 -1.07 9.96
C LYS A 255 -29.57 -0.06 10.11
N GLY A 256 -29.44 0.87 11.08
CA GLY A 256 -30.39 1.97 11.24
C GLY A 256 -30.45 2.86 10.00
N LEU A 257 -29.29 3.27 9.50
CA LEU A 257 -29.16 4.09 8.29
C LEU A 257 -29.74 3.38 7.06
N MET A 258 -29.42 2.09 6.87
CA MET A 258 -30.01 1.27 5.80
C MET A 258 -31.53 1.29 5.84
N ASN A 259 -32.14 1.15 7.01
CA ASN A 259 -33.60 1.17 7.16
C ASN A 259 -34.18 2.56 6.88
N ALA A 260 -33.53 3.61 7.35
CA ALA A 260 -33.97 4.99 7.15
C ALA A 260 -33.93 5.43 5.67
N LEU A 261 -33.02 4.86 4.88
CA LEU A 261 -32.85 5.19 3.46
C LEU A 261 -33.76 4.41 2.51
N LYS A 262 -34.36 3.29 2.96
CA LYS A 262 -35.26 2.45 2.14
C LYS A 262 -36.40 3.23 1.47
N PRO A 263 -37.14 4.13 2.14
CA PRO A 263 -38.25 4.86 1.51
C PRO A 263 -37.81 5.77 0.36
N PHE A 264 -36.53 6.15 0.32
CA PHE A 264 -35.95 7.00 -0.72
C PHE A 264 -35.31 6.21 -1.87
N ASN A 265 -35.48 4.87 -1.89
CA ASN A 265 -34.82 3.98 -2.83
C ASN A 265 -33.28 4.13 -2.85
N LEU A 266 -32.71 4.48 -1.70
CA LEU A 266 -31.27 4.64 -1.50
C LEU A 266 -30.70 3.46 -0.71
N THR A 267 -29.57 2.92 -1.16
CA THR A 267 -28.94 1.75 -0.52
C THR A 267 -27.64 2.09 0.18
N VAL A 268 -27.38 1.36 1.27
CA VAL A 268 -26.06 1.26 1.88
C VAL A 268 -25.55 -0.16 1.67
N ASP A 269 -24.48 -0.29 0.90
CA ASP A 269 -23.91 -1.59 0.56
C ASP A 269 -22.73 -1.90 1.47
N VAL A 270 -22.78 -3.05 2.15
CA VAL A 270 -21.74 -3.51 3.07
C VAL A 270 -20.87 -4.54 2.39
N TYR A 271 -19.57 -4.26 2.31
CA TYR A 271 -18.56 -5.15 1.74
C TYR A 271 -17.61 -5.69 2.80
N GLY A 272 -17.17 -6.93 2.61
CA GLY A 272 -16.26 -7.62 3.53
C GLY A 272 -16.99 -8.61 4.42
N LYS A 273 -16.34 -9.03 5.51
CA LYS A 273 -16.84 -10.14 6.37
C LYS A 273 -18.17 -9.83 7.06
N CYS A 274 -18.56 -8.56 7.15
CA CYS A 274 -19.81 -8.16 7.80
C CYS A 274 -20.96 -7.92 6.80
N GLY A 275 -20.69 -8.07 5.51
CA GLY A 275 -21.65 -7.91 4.43
C GLY A 275 -21.79 -9.17 3.59
N LYS A 276 -22.66 -9.10 2.58
CA LYS A 276 -22.88 -10.22 1.62
C LYS A 276 -21.92 -10.17 0.45
N SER A 277 -21.38 -8.98 0.16
CA SER A 277 -20.52 -8.73 -1.00
C SER A 277 -19.06 -8.65 -0.58
N ARG A 278 -18.17 -9.05 -1.47
CA ARG A 278 -16.75 -8.74 -1.36
C ARG A 278 -16.41 -7.69 -2.38
N CYS A 279 -15.50 -6.81 -2.01
CA CYS A 279 -15.03 -5.79 -2.91
C CYS A 279 -13.89 -6.37 -3.75
N PRO A 280 -13.97 -6.35 -5.10
CA PRO A 280 -12.89 -6.83 -5.95
C PRO A 280 -11.63 -5.97 -5.78
N THR A 281 -10.46 -6.60 -5.62
CA THR A 281 -9.20 -5.88 -5.40
C THR A 281 -8.41 -5.62 -6.69
N THR A 282 -8.82 -6.21 -7.83
CA THR A 282 -8.14 -6.08 -9.12
C THR A 282 -9.14 -5.89 -10.27
N GLY A 283 -8.66 -5.32 -11.38
CA GLY A 283 -9.46 -5.09 -12.60
C GLY A 283 -10.24 -3.78 -12.63
N ALA A 284 -11.05 -3.60 -13.68
CA ALA A 284 -11.83 -2.39 -13.93
C ALA A 284 -12.93 -2.11 -12.88
N ASN A 285 -13.35 -3.14 -12.12
CA ASN A 285 -14.36 -3.03 -11.06
C ASN A 285 -13.73 -3.10 -9.66
N ASN A 286 -12.55 -2.53 -9.49
CA ASN A 286 -11.90 -2.47 -8.18
C ASN A 286 -12.69 -1.56 -7.21
N CYS A 287 -12.39 -1.67 -5.91
CA CYS A 287 -13.06 -0.90 -4.87
C CYS A 287 -13.05 0.61 -5.08
N SER A 288 -11.95 1.15 -5.58
CA SER A 288 -11.81 2.58 -5.84
C SER A 288 -12.77 3.04 -6.94
N HIS A 289 -12.79 2.33 -8.07
CA HIS A 289 -13.71 2.59 -9.17
C HIS A 289 -15.18 2.47 -8.72
N LEU A 290 -15.49 1.42 -7.96
CA LEU A 290 -16.82 1.22 -7.39
C LEU A 290 -17.25 2.40 -6.51
N LEU A 291 -16.39 2.89 -5.61
CA LEU A 291 -16.66 4.06 -4.79
C LEU A 291 -16.87 5.33 -5.64
N GLN A 292 -15.97 5.59 -6.58
CA GLN A 292 -15.96 6.79 -7.41
C GLN A 292 -17.20 6.92 -8.30
N HIS A 293 -17.73 5.80 -8.82
CA HIS A 293 -18.80 5.83 -9.82
C HIS A 293 -20.20 5.54 -9.27
N ASP A 294 -20.33 4.72 -8.23
CA ASP A 294 -21.64 4.23 -7.81
C ASP A 294 -22.19 4.96 -6.58
N TYR A 295 -21.31 5.47 -5.70
CA TYR A 295 -21.68 5.91 -4.34
C TYR A 295 -21.45 7.40 -4.08
N TYR A 296 -22.47 8.04 -3.50
CA TYR A 296 -22.36 9.42 -3.01
C TYR A 296 -21.48 9.52 -1.75
N PHE A 297 -21.62 8.55 -0.85
CA PHE A 297 -21.01 8.56 0.47
C PHE A 297 -20.20 7.29 0.75
N TYR A 298 -19.21 7.42 1.64
CA TYR A 298 -18.47 6.28 2.19
C TYR A 298 -18.54 6.31 3.70
N MET A 299 -18.85 5.18 4.33
CA MET A 299 -18.96 5.08 5.78
C MET A 299 -17.59 4.94 6.43
N SER A 300 -16.94 6.07 6.71
CA SER A 300 -15.65 6.19 7.42
C SER A 300 -15.81 6.01 8.94
N MET A 301 -16.29 4.84 9.36
CA MET A 301 -16.65 4.58 10.77
C MET A 301 -15.56 3.83 11.53
N GLU A 302 -15.09 4.41 12.64
CA GLU A 302 -14.08 3.81 13.50
C GLU A 302 -14.61 2.64 14.33
N ASN A 303 -13.72 1.71 14.67
CA ASN A 303 -14.06 0.51 15.42
C ASN A 303 -14.24 0.76 16.94
N SER A 304 -13.94 1.97 17.41
CA SER A 304 -14.06 2.41 18.80
C SER A 304 -14.21 3.94 18.86
N PHE A 305 -14.61 4.46 20.02
CA PHE A 305 -14.65 5.89 20.28
C PHE A 305 -13.46 6.27 21.14
N ASP A 306 -12.48 6.93 20.52
CA ASP A 306 -11.29 7.38 21.22
C ASP A 306 -10.85 8.75 20.67
N GLU A 307 -10.24 9.56 21.54
CA GLU A 307 -9.86 10.93 21.23
C GLU A 307 -8.70 10.91 20.21
N ASP A 308 -8.78 11.78 19.21
CA ASP A 308 -7.85 11.88 18.07
C ASP A 308 -7.72 10.61 17.18
N TYR A 309 -8.48 9.55 17.46
CA TYR A 309 -8.43 8.30 16.69
C TYR A 309 -9.15 8.45 15.35
N VAL A 310 -8.38 8.83 14.33
CA VAL A 310 -8.81 8.90 12.93
C VAL A 310 -7.85 8.08 12.08
N THR A 311 -8.39 7.15 11.28
CA THR A 311 -7.61 6.13 10.58
C THR A 311 -7.70 6.23 9.06
N GLU A 312 -7.18 5.23 8.35
CA GLU A 312 -7.25 5.10 6.89
C GLU A 312 -8.68 5.14 6.33
N LYS A 313 -9.70 4.89 7.17
CA LYS A 313 -11.11 4.89 6.78
C LYS A 313 -11.57 6.25 6.29
N LEU A 314 -11.06 7.34 6.87
CA LEU A 314 -11.33 8.68 6.36
C LEU A 314 -10.67 8.88 4.99
N LEU A 315 -9.39 8.48 4.87
CA LEU A 315 -8.63 8.59 3.62
C LEU A 315 -9.24 7.76 2.48
N THR A 316 -9.87 6.63 2.78
CA THR A 316 -10.57 5.81 1.78
C THR A 316 -11.66 6.61 1.06
N ALA A 317 -12.38 7.51 1.74
CA ALA A 317 -13.35 8.37 1.09
C ALA A 317 -12.67 9.47 0.26
N LEU A 318 -11.72 10.18 0.89
CA LEU A 318 -11.06 11.34 0.31
C LEU A 318 -10.24 11.00 -0.94
N HIS A 319 -9.58 9.84 -0.97
CA HIS A 319 -8.82 9.39 -2.15
C HIS A 319 -9.71 8.86 -3.29
N ASN A 320 -11.03 8.80 -3.11
CA ASN A 320 -11.96 8.25 -4.09
C ASN A 320 -13.09 9.24 -4.45
N ASP A 321 -12.93 10.53 -4.19
CA ASP A 321 -13.93 11.56 -4.51
C ASP A 321 -15.34 11.21 -3.97
N VAL A 322 -15.37 10.65 -2.77
CA VAL A 322 -16.61 10.28 -2.08
C VAL A 322 -16.70 11.03 -0.76
N VAL A 323 -17.90 11.49 -0.40
CA VAL A 323 -18.11 12.23 0.85
C VAL A 323 -18.06 11.26 2.04
N PRO A 324 -17.15 11.44 3.01
CA PRO A 324 -17.09 10.58 4.19
C PRO A 324 -18.26 10.84 5.15
N ILE A 325 -18.95 9.77 5.56
CA ILE A 325 -19.80 9.75 6.76
C ILE A 325 -18.94 9.26 7.91
N VAL A 326 -18.50 10.19 8.74
CA VAL A 326 -17.61 9.90 9.87
C VAL A 326 -18.39 9.49 11.12
N TYR A 327 -17.86 8.50 11.84
CA TYR A 327 -18.42 8.01 13.11
C TYR A 327 -17.26 7.53 13.98
N GLY A 328 -16.82 8.34 14.93
CA GLY A 328 -15.66 8.09 15.80
C GLY A 328 -15.56 9.13 16.91
N GLY A 329 -14.59 8.95 17.82
CA GLY A 329 -14.46 9.76 19.04
C GLY A 329 -13.62 11.02 18.88
N ALA A 330 -13.02 11.22 17.71
CA ALA A 330 -12.15 12.35 17.43
C ALA A 330 -12.91 13.65 17.16
N ASP A 331 -12.25 14.77 17.40
CA ASP A 331 -12.66 16.08 16.88
C ASP A 331 -12.27 16.18 15.40
N TYR A 332 -13.23 15.88 14.51
CA TYR A 332 -12.99 15.90 13.07
C TYR A 332 -12.68 17.30 12.51
N THR A 333 -12.88 18.38 13.28
CA THR A 333 -12.45 19.72 12.86
C THR A 333 -10.94 19.88 12.85
N ARG A 334 -10.19 18.96 13.46
CA ARG A 334 -8.72 18.92 13.43
C ARG A 334 -8.15 18.22 12.19
N VAL A 335 -9.00 17.50 11.43
CA VAL A 335 -8.60 16.70 10.26
C VAL A 335 -9.34 17.07 8.98
N CYS A 336 -10.54 17.65 9.10
CA CYS A 336 -11.33 18.11 7.96
C CYS A 336 -11.65 19.60 8.13
N MET A 337 -11.42 20.36 7.06
CA MET A 337 -11.85 21.74 6.97
C MET A 337 -13.38 21.81 6.98
N LYS A 338 -13.95 22.63 7.88
CA LYS A 338 -15.40 22.88 7.97
C LYS A 338 -15.90 23.72 6.83
#